data_AF-A0A5A7YBA9-F1
#
_entry.id   AF-A0A5A7YBA9-F1
#
_cell.length_a   1.000
_cell.length_b   1.000
_cell.length_c   1.000
_cell.angle_alpha   90.00
_cell.angle_beta   90.00
_cell.angle_gamma   90.00
#
_symmetry.space_group_name_H-M   'P 1'
#
loop_
_entity.id
_entity.type
_entity.pdbx_description
1 polymer ?
#
loop_
_entity_poly.entity_id
_entity_poly.type
_entity_poly.pdbx_seq_one_letter_code
_entity_poly.pdbx_strand_id
1 'polypeptide(L)'
;MTTTHYRWTVLGAGPAGIATVGQLIDRGVPAGEIAWVDPEFAVGDFGTKWSVVSSNTRTSSFTRFLESTAAFDFDQAPDFAIRGIDPRDTCVLGAVAEPLHWITGRLTDRVSAHETRATKLELSERRWTVHTEQSVLTSDNVVLAIGADARTLSHPGLREIPLDVVVDAQKLATEGLEGATVAVFGASHSTMLALPNLLDQPVAKVVNFYQHPLRYAVEFEGWTLFDDTGLKGHAAAWARKNVDGRLPDRLQRCHVDDARFDELLGQSDHVVYTVGFEPRRVDAPQWGPLRHDPANGIIAPGLFGVGIAFPGHRVDPTGHAEHRVGLEKFMQQLDQCLPIWLRYGT
;
A
#
# COMPACT_ATOMS: atom_id res chain seq x y z
N MET A 1 -2.90 19.67 -31.60
CA MET A 1 -2.23 19.30 -30.33
C MET A 1 -1.15 18.30 -30.69
N THR A 2 0.10 18.55 -30.33
CA THR A 2 1.21 17.61 -30.54
C THR A 2 1.04 16.45 -29.57
N THR A 3 0.64 15.29 -30.06
CA THR A 3 0.51 14.08 -29.25
C THR A 3 1.91 13.50 -29.04
N THR A 4 2.44 13.59 -27.82
CA THR A 4 3.71 12.94 -27.47
C THR A 4 3.47 11.43 -27.32
N HIS A 5 4.32 10.65 -27.97
CA HIS A 5 4.24 9.19 -27.98
C HIS A 5 5.39 8.60 -27.16
N TYR A 6 5.08 7.63 -26.31
CA TYR A 6 6.02 6.94 -25.43
C TYR A 6 5.98 5.44 -25.66
N ARG A 7 7.07 4.74 -25.37
CA ARG A 7 7.06 3.27 -25.39
C ARG A 7 6.33 2.71 -24.16
N TRP A 8 6.47 3.39 -23.02
CA TRP A 8 5.84 3.02 -21.76
C TRP A 8 5.25 4.24 -21.06
N THR A 9 4.03 4.11 -20.54
CA THR A 9 3.49 5.03 -19.52
C THR A 9 3.30 4.28 -18.20
N VAL A 10 3.86 4.79 -17.10
CA VAL A 10 3.63 4.29 -15.74
C VAL A 10 2.69 5.24 -15.00
N LEU A 11 1.61 4.71 -14.42
CA LEU A 11 0.63 5.50 -13.67
C LEU A 11 0.76 5.26 -12.16
N GLY A 12 1.13 6.31 -11.44
CA GLY A 12 1.37 6.32 -10.00
C GLY A 12 2.86 6.32 -9.65
N ALA A 13 3.24 7.15 -8.68
CA ALA A 13 4.59 7.27 -8.14
C ALA A 13 4.69 6.78 -6.68
N GLY A 14 3.81 5.87 -6.27
CA GLY A 14 4.03 5.05 -5.07
C GLY A 14 5.20 4.07 -5.26
N PRO A 15 5.58 3.29 -4.21
CA PRO A 15 6.75 2.41 -4.28
C PRO A 15 6.75 1.42 -5.45
N ALA A 16 5.59 0.91 -5.86
CA ALA A 16 5.47 0.03 -7.02
C ALA A 16 5.73 0.76 -8.36
N GLY A 17 5.31 2.02 -8.47
CA GLY A 17 5.57 2.86 -9.65
C GLY A 17 7.03 3.25 -9.75
N ILE A 18 7.63 3.67 -8.62
CA ILE A 18 9.07 3.95 -8.50
C ILE A 18 9.89 2.73 -8.96
N ALA A 19 9.57 1.55 -8.43
CA ALA A 19 10.20 0.29 -8.82
C ALA A 19 10.04 -0.01 -10.32
N THR A 20 8.85 0.20 -10.87
CA THR A 20 8.57 -0.04 -12.30
C THR A 20 9.45 0.83 -13.18
N VAL A 21 9.54 2.13 -12.89
CA VAL A 21 10.36 3.06 -13.69
C VAL A 21 11.83 2.68 -13.62
N GLY A 22 12.38 2.42 -12.43
CA GLY A 22 13.76 1.97 -12.28
C GLY A 22 14.06 0.69 -13.05
N GLN A 23 13.17 -0.31 -12.93
CA GLN A 23 13.31 -1.60 -13.60
C GLN A 23 13.15 -1.54 -15.12
N LEU A 24 12.35 -0.61 -15.66
CA LEU A 24 12.25 -0.36 -17.10
C LEU A 24 13.57 0.19 -17.64
N ILE A 25 14.16 1.16 -16.94
CA ILE A 25 15.46 1.76 -17.29
C ILE A 25 16.56 0.70 -17.28
N ASP A 26 16.67 -0.08 -16.20
CA ASP A 26 17.69 -1.13 -16.06
C ASP A 26 17.55 -2.23 -17.13
N ARG A 27 16.34 -2.49 -17.62
CA ARG A 27 16.08 -3.42 -18.74
C ARG A 27 16.24 -2.78 -20.12
N GLY A 28 16.81 -1.58 -20.19
CA GLY A 28 17.22 -0.94 -21.44
C GLY A 28 16.11 -0.21 -22.18
N VAL A 29 15.00 0.13 -21.52
CA VAL A 29 14.03 1.08 -22.08
C VAL A 29 14.64 2.50 -21.98
N PRO A 30 14.80 3.24 -23.09
CA PRO A 30 15.33 4.59 -23.05
C PRO A 30 14.48 5.49 -22.14
N ALA A 31 15.11 6.21 -21.21
CA ALA A 31 14.40 7.01 -20.21
C ALA A 31 13.48 8.08 -20.86
N GLY A 32 13.91 8.66 -21.98
CA GLY A 32 13.10 9.61 -22.77
C GLY A 32 11.86 9.00 -23.45
N GLU A 33 11.75 7.68 -23.51
CA GLU A 33 10.57 6.96 -24.03
C GLU A 33 9.63 6.47 -22.91
N ILE A 34 9.89 6.87 -21.66
CA ILE A 34 9.05 6.56 -20.50
C ILE A 34 8.31 7.82 -20.07
N ALA A 35 6.98 7.78 -20.11
CA ALA A 35 6.15 8.73 -19.39
C ALA A 35 5.85 8.18 -17.99
N TRP A 36 5.98 9.04 -16.99
CA TRP A 36 5.57 8.72 -15.62
C TRP A 36 4.56 9.76 -15.17
N VAL A 37 3.38 9.30 -14.76
CA VAL A 37 2.24 10.16 -14.42
C VAL A 37 1.89 9.95 -12.96
N ASP A 38 1.93 11.01 -12.18
CA ASP A 38 1.49 11.01 -10.78
C ASP A 38 1.03 12.42 -10.40
N PRO A 39 0.01 12.59 -9.54
CA PRO A 39 -0.46 13.93 -9.17
C PRO A 39 0.53 14.74 -8.33
N GLU A 40 1.47 14.12 -7.61
CA GLU A 40 2.28 14.82 -6.61
C GLU A 40 3.76 14.41 -6.58
N PHE A 41 4.12 13.25 -7.16
CA PHE A 41 5.44 12.63 -7.04
C PHE A 41 5.93 12.51 -5.59
N ALA A 42 4.99 12.28 -4.67
CA ALA A 42 5.22 12.29 -3.23
C ALA A 42 5.32 10.86 -2.62
N VAL A 43 5.78 9.88 -3.40
CA VAL A 43 5.87 8.46 -2.97
C VAL A 43 4.48 7.86 -2.68
N GLY A 44 3.42 8.46 -3.21
CA GLY A 44 2.03 8.11 -2.94
C GLY A 44 1.68 8.12 -1.44
N ASP A 45 0.64 7.40 -1.05
CA ASP A 45 0.20 7.33 0.36
C ASP A 45 1.30 6.81 1.30
N PHE A 46 2.29 6.06 0.79
CA PHE A 46 3.44 5.60 1.59
C PHE A 46 4.25 6.78 2.12
N GLY A 47 4.50 7.80 1.30
CA GLY A 47 5.18 9.03 1.73
C GLY A 47 4.26 10.00 2.47
N THR A 48 3.00 10.13 2.01
CA THR A 48 2.12 11.21 2.48
C THR A 48 1.25 10.85 3.70
N LYS A 49 0.89 9.58 3.89
CA LYS A 49 -0.04 9.15 4.96
C LYS A 49 0.60 8.23 6.00
N TRP A 50 1.51 7.36 5.58
CA TRP A 50 1.94 6.22 6.41
C TRP A 50 3.30 6.41 7.11
N SER A 51 3.95 7.56 6.98
CA SER A 51 5.33 7.78 7.49
C SER A 51 5.51 7.50 8.99
N VAL A 52 4.51 7.82 9.81
CA VAL A 52 4.56 7.59 11.28
C VAL A 52 4.27 6.15 11.69
N VAL A 53 3.82 5.30 10.76
CA VAL A 53 3.40 3.93 11.06
C VAL A 53 4.63 3.06 11.33
N SER A 54 4.59 2.32 12.44
CA SER A 54 5.55 1.23 12.69
C SER A 54 5.32 0.12 11.68
N SER A 55 6.36 -0.21 10.91
CA SER A 55 6.28 -1.26 9.91
C SER A 55 6.13 -2.65 10.54
N ASN A 56 5.49 -3.55 9.80
CA ASN A 56 5.51 -5.00 10.05
C ASN A 56 6.62 -5.71 9.25
N THR A 57 7.42 -4.96 8.49
CA THR A 57 8.49 -5.46 7.62
C THR A 57 9.85 -5.13 8.23
N ARG A 58 10.78 -6.08 8.15
CA ARG A 58 12.16 -5.89 8.64
C ARG A 58 12.89 -4.85 7.80
N THR A 59 13.77 -4.08 8.43
CA THR A 59 14.59 -3.05 7.78
C THR A 59 15.44 -3.61 6.63
N SER A 60 15.93 -4.84 6.75
CA SER A 60 16.65 -5.54 5.67
C SER A 60 15.85 -5.66 4.36
N SER A 61 14.54 -5.90 4.43
CA SER A 61 13.68 -5.97 3.23
C SER A 61 13.54 -4.61 2.54
N PHE A 62 13.50 -3.51 3.31
CA PHE A 62 13.50 -2.16 2.76
C PHE A 62 14.84 -1.79 2.13
N THR A 63 15.95 -2.13 2.80
CA THR A 63 17.30 -1.89 2.29
C THR A 63 17.50 -2.63 0.97
N ARG A 64 17.11 -3.91 0.90
CA ARG A 64 17.14 -4.70 -0.34
C ARG A 64 16.33 -4.06 -1.47
N PHE A 65 15.17 -3.49 -1.16
CA PHE A 65 14.38 -2.76 -2.17
C PHE A 65 15.12 -1.52 -2.67
N LEU A 66 15.66 -0.69 -1.78
CA LEU A 66 16.36 0.54 -2.15
C LEU A 66 17.62 0.26 -2.99
N GLU A 67 18.24 -0.90 -2.80
CA GLU A 67 19.44 -1.34 -3.53
C GLU A 67 19.15 -2.21 -4.75
N SER A 68 17.87 -2.52 -5.04
CA SER A 68 17.51 -3.56 -6.02
C SER A 68 17.64 -3.17 -7.49
N THR A 69 17.89 -1.90 -7.79
CA THR A 69 17.99 -1.39 -9.17
C THR A 69 19.05 -0.31 -9.24
N ALA A 70 19.89 -0.38 -10.28
CA ALA A 70 20.94 0.61 -10.51
C ALA A 70 20.35 1.98 -10.85
N ALA A 71 19.19 2.01 -11.51
CA ALA A 71 18.48 3.25 -11.83
C ALA A 71 18.10 4.10 -10.60
N PHE A 72 18.08 3.54 -9.39
CA PHE A 72 17.85 4.33 -8.18
C PHE A 72 19.07 5.15 -7.74
N ASP A 73 20.28 4.81 -8.20
CA ASP A 73 21.54 5.41 -7.76
C ASP A 73 21.66 5.49 -6.21
N PHE A 74 21.07 4.54 -5.48
CA PHE A 74 20.97 4.62 -4.02
C PHE A 74 22.32 4.53 -3.31
N ASP A 75 23.35 4.04 -3.98
CA ASP A 75 24.75 4.10 -3.54
C ASP A 75 25.28 5.54 -3.43
N GLN A 76 24.74 6.47 -4.23
CA GLN A 76 25.06 7.90 -4.22
C GLN A 76 24.14 8.72 -3.30
N ALA A 77 23.22 8.05 -2.60
CA ALA A 77 22.27 8.71 -1.74
C ALA A 77 22.93 9.33 -0.49
N PRO A 78 22.36 10.45 0.02
CA PRO A 78 22.67 10.95 1.36
C PRO A 78 22.58 9.85 2.42
N ASP A 79 23.20 10.10 3.57
CA ASP A 79 23.11 9.16 4.69
C ASP A 79 21.75 9.26 5.38
N PHE A 80 20.80 8.44 4.92
CA PHE A 80 19.46 8.35 5.47
C PHE A 80 19.40 7.50 6.74
N ALA A 81 18.47 7.84 7.64
CA ALA A 81 18.33 7.19 8.95
C ALA A 81 18.21 5.66 8.88
N ILE A 82 17.62 5.12 7.82
CA ILE A 82 17.46 3.68 7.61
C ILE A 82 18.78 2.89 7.65
N ARG A 83 19.91 3.50 7.26
CA ARG A 83 21.23 2.85 7.28
C ARG A 83 21.74 2.55 8.69
N GLY A 84 21.26 3.30 9.69
CA GLY A 84 21.63 3.13 11.09
C GLY A 84 20.76 2.17 11.88
N ILE A 85 19.69 1.62 11.28
CA ILE A 85 18.74 0.72 11.96
C ILE A 85 19.19 -0.73 11.78
N ASP A 86 19.13 -1.55 12.84
CA ASP A 86 19.47 -2.98 12.76
C ASP A 86 18.62 -3.65 11.65
N PRO A 87 19.24 -4.33 10.66
CA PRO A 87 18.51 -4.97 9.57
C PRO A 87 17.49 -6.04 10.01
N ARG A 88 17.61 -6.55 11.23
CA ARG A 88 16.70 -7.53 11.83
C ARG A 88 15.48 -6.90 12.49
N ASP A 89 15.57 -5.63 12.86
CA ASP A 89 14.48 -4.90 13.49
C ASP A 89 13.48 -4.37 12.43
N THR A 90 12.31 -3.93 12.91
CA THR A 90 11.36 -3.13 12.12
C THR A 90 11.63 -1.65 12.33
N CYS A 91 11.29 -0.81 11.35
CA CYS A 91 11.39 0.65 11.45
C CYS A 91 10.04 1.35 11.26
N VAL A 92 9.98 2.65 11.57
CA VAL A 92 8.89 3.51 11.08
C VAL A 92 9.01 3.69 9.57
N LEU A 93 7.89 3.79 8.86
CA LEU A 93 7.91 3.88 7.40
C LEU A 93 8.54 5.19 6.89
N GLY A 94 8.55 6.25 7.70
CA GLY A 94 9.19 7.53 7.38
C GLY A 94 10.68 7.40 7.06
N ALA A 95 11.39 6.52 7.77
CA ALA A 95 12.80 6.22 7.49
C ALA A 95 13.02 5.62 6.09
N VAL A 96 11.98 5.03 5.49
CA VAL A 96 11.98 4.47 4.13
C VAL A 96 11.40 5.45 3.12
N ALA A 97 10.45 6.31 3.54
CA ALA A 97 9.86 7.31 2.66
C ALA A 97 10.88 8.38 2.23
N GLU A 98 11.78 8.80 3.14
CA GLU A 98 12.85 9.76 2.83
C GLU A 98 13.73 9.34 1.63
N PRO A 99 14.36 8.14 1.62
CA PRO A 99 15.14 7.71 0.47
C PRO A 99 14.29 7.52 -0.78
N LEU A 100 13.02 7.11 -0.66
CA LEU A 100 12.13 7.01 -1.80
C LEU A 100 11.79 8.37 -2.43
N HIS A 101 11.64 9.43 -1.65
CA HIS A 101 11.47 10.78 -2.18
C HIS A 101 12.71 11.21 -2.97
N TRP A 102 13.90 10.93 -2.44
CA TRP A 102 15.15 11.23 -3.13
C TRP A 102 15.29 10.47 -4.45
N ILE A 103 14.99 9.16 -4.44
CA ILE A 103 14.95 8.32 -5.66
C ILE A 103 13.92 8.87 -6.66
N THR A 104 12.73 9.25 -6.19
CA THR A 104 11.66 9.78 -7.04
C THR A 104 12.12 11.04 -7.77
N GLY A 105 12.72 12.00 -7.06
CA GLY A 105 13.27 13.22 -7.66
C GLY A 105 14.31 12.94 -8.75
N ARG A 106 15.21 11.99 -8.52
CA ARG A 106 16.21 11.59 -9.54
C ARG A 106 15.59 10.96 -10.77
N LEU A 107 14.58 10.11 -10.58
CA LEU A 107 13.90 9.46 -11.69
C LEU A 107 13.08 10.46 -12.49
N THR A 108 12.42 11.43 -11.84
CA THR A 108 11.68 12.50 -12.53
C THR A 108 12.58 13.39 -13.39
N ASP A 109 13.85 13.58 -13.02
CA ASP A 109 14.83 14.30 -13.84
C ASP A 109 15.30 13.51 -15.08
N ARG A 110 15.04 12.20 -15.12
CA ARG A 110 15.52 11.28 -16.18
C ARG A 110 14.44 10.91 -17.19
N VAL A 111 13.19 10.80 -16.75
CA VAL A 111 12.05 10.39 -17.58
C VAL A 111 11.13 11.57 -17.90
N SER A 112 10.13 11.37 -18.76
CA SER A 112 9.10 12.39 -18.97
C SER A 112 8.07 12.34 -17.85
N ALA A 113 8.30 13.10 -16.78
CA ALA A 113 7.38 13.23 -15.66
C ALA A 113 6.19 14.17 -15.99
N HIS A 114 4.98 13.73 -15.68
CA HIS A 114 3.74 14.50 -15.86
C HIS A 114 3.01 14.58 -14.52
N GLU A 115 3.06 15.75 -13.88
CA GLU A 115 2.37 16.03 -12.61
C GLU A 115 0.87 16.23 -12.84
N THR A 116 0.15 15.12 -12.96
CA THR A 116 -1.27 15.07 -13.33
C THR A 116 -1.86 13.72 -12.96
N ARG A 117 -3.19 13.62 -12.97
CA ARG A 117 -3.90 12.36 -12.73
C ARG A 117 -4.43 11.78 -14.04
N ALA A 118 -4.16 10.50 -14.27
CA ALA A 118 -4.80 9.75 -15.34
C ALA A 118 -6.28 9.50 -15.01
N THR A 119 -7.17 9.80 -15.96
CA THR A 119 -8.61 9.72 -15.78
C THR A 119 -9.21 8.57 -16.59
N LYS A 120 -8.68 8.32 -17.79
CA LYS A 120 -9.23 7.33 -18.72
C LYS A 120 -8.15 6.69 -19.61
N LEU A 121 -8.34 5.41 -19.94
CA LEU A 121 -7.52 4.63 -20.85
C LEU A 121 -8.34 4.10 -22.02
N GLU A 122 -7.80 4.24 -23.23
CA GLU A 122 -8.39 3.70 -24.45
C GLU A 122 -7.32 3.03 -25.32
N LEU A 123 -7.62 1.87 -25.88
CA LEU A 123 -6.77 1.17 -26.84
C LEU A 123 -7.38 1.28 -28.24
N SER A 124 -6.63 1.87 -29.18
CA SER A 124 -6.99 1.92 -30.60
C SER A 124 -5.75 1.77 -31.45
N GLU A 125 -5.84 1.08 -32.60
CA GLU A 125 -4.72 0.91 -33.54
C GLU A 125 -3.42 0.40 -32.87
N ARG A 126 -3.56 -0.53 -31.91
CA ARG A 126 -2.45 -1.08 -31.09
C ARG A 126 -1.69 0.00 -30.31
N ARG A 127 -2.36 1.07 -29.90
CA ARG A 127 -1.78 2.16 -29.11
C ARG A 127 -2.73 2.57 -28.00
N TRP A 128 -2.19 2.65 -26.80
CA TRP A 128 -2.89 3.21 -25.66
C TRP A 128 -2.93 4.73 -25.76
N THR A 129 -4.10 5.28 -25.50
CA THR A 129 -4.33 6.70 -25.25
C THR A 129 -4.61 6.86 -23.77
N VAL A 130 -3.76 7.62 -23.10
CA VAL A 130 -3.86 7.92 -21.67
C VAL A 130 -4.38 9.35 -21.55
N HIS A 131 -5.65 9.48 -21.16
CA HIS A 131 -6.25 10.76 -20.85
C HIS A 131 -5.88 11.15 -19.42
N THR A 132 -5.41 12.38 -19.26
CA THR A 132 -5.14 12.97 -17.95
C THR A 132 -6.00 14.20 -17.76
N GLU A 133 -5.94 14.82 -16.58
CA GLU A 133 -6.66 16.07 -16.31
C GLU A 133 -6.14 17.25 -17.15
N GLN A 134 -4.91 17.18 -17.64
CA GLN A 134 -4.21 18.30 -18.28
C GLN A 134 -3.88 18.06 -19.76
N SER A 135 -3.67 16.80 -20.15
CA SER A 135 -3.17 16.44 -21.48
C SER A 135 -3.56 15.00 -21.87
N VAL A 136 -3.29 14.65 -23.13
CA VAL A 136 -3.45 13.30 -23.65
C VAL A 136 -2.09 12.77 -24.09
N LEU A 137 -1.70 11.63 -23.55
CA LEU A 137 -0.48 10.92 -23.92
C LEU A 137 -0.83 9.71 -24.77
N THR A 138 0.12 9.24 -25.59
CA THR A 138 -0.03 7.94 -26.24
C THR A 138 1.12 7.02 -25.92
N SER A 139 0.87 5.72 -25.84
CA SER A 139 1.91 4.73 -25.56
C SER A 139 1.67 3.37 -26.17
N ASP A 140 2.75 2.62 -26.38
CA ASP A 140 2.64 1.19 -26.73
C ASP A 140 2.17 0.38 -25.52
N ASN A 141 2.69 0.70 -24.33
CA ASN A 141 2.37 -0.02 -23.09
C ASN A 141 2.02 0.92 -21.94
N VAL A 142 1.17 0.45 -21.03
CA VAL A 142 0.78 1.16 -19.80
C VAL A 142 0.91 0.23 -18.59
N VAL A 143 1.50 0.73 -17.51
CA VAL A 143 1.58 0.02 -16.22
C VAL A 143 0.78 0.79 -15.17
N LEU A 144 -0.15 0.11 -14.51
CA LEU A 144 -0.95 0.64 -13.41
C LEU A 144 -0.28 0.33 -12.07
N ALA A 145 0.21 1.37 -11.40
CA ALA A 145 0.75 1.36 -10.04
C ALA A 145 -0.02 2.35 -9.14
N ILE A 146 -1.35 2.36 -9.30
CA ILE A 146 -2.25 3.43 -8.86
C ILE A 146 -2.62 3.44 -7.38
N GLY A 147 -2.14 2.46 -6.60
CA GLY A 147 -2.44 2.38 -5.17
C GLY A 147 -3.88 1.96 -4.84
N ALA A 148 -4.26 2.10 -3.58
CA ALA A 148 -5.53 1.63 -3.04
C ALA A 148 -6.01 2.55 -1.92
N ASP A 149 -7.31 2.56 -1.68
CA ASP A 149 -7.95 3.30 -0.58
C ASP A 149 -8.42 2.35 0.51
N ALA A 150 -8.48 2.84 1.75
CA ALA A 150 -8.98 2.05 2.88
C ALA A 150 -10.48 1.78 2.69
N ARG A 151 -10.91 0.53 2.90
CA ARG A 151 -12.33 0.16 2.79
C ARG A 151 -13.11 0.69 3.97
N THR A 152 -14.34 1.12 3.71
CA THR A 152 -15.32 1.50 4.73
C THR A 152 -16.51 0.54 4.70
N LEU A 153 -17.13 0.29 5.87
CA LEU A 153 -18.37 -0.47 5.96
C LEU A 153 -19.62 0.41 5.99
N SER A 154 -19.44 1.73 6.19
CA SER A 154 -20.49 2.76 6.23
C SER A 154 -21.63 2.43 7.21
N HIS A 155 -21.43 2.78 8.49
CA HIS A 155 -22.47 2.75 9.52
C HIS A 155 -23.09 4.16 9.69
N PRO A 156 -24.34 4.38 9.28
CA PRO A 156 -24.99 5.69 9.40
C PRO A 156 -25.06 6.16 10.86
N GLY A 157 -24.82 7.44 11.08
CA GLY A 157 -24.88 8.06 12.41
C GLY A 157 -23.59 7.99 13.22
N LEU A 158 -22.62 7.15 12.83
CA LEU A 158 -21.29 7.14 13.43
C LEU A 158 -20.36 8.11 12.70
N ARG A 159 -19.53 8.83 13.46
CA ARG A 159 -18.47 9.68 12.90
C ARG A 159 -17.25 8.82 12.58
N GLU A 160 -16.89 8.76 11.31
CA GLU A 160 -15.70 8.01 10.91
C GLU A 160 -14.42 8.76 11.29
N ILE A 161 -13.52 8.07 11.99
CA ILE A 161 -12.13 8.49 12.16
C ILE A 161 -11.32 7.80 11.05
N PRO A 162 -10.72 8.55 10.11
CA PRO A 162 -9.97 7.98 9.00
C PRO A 162 -8.81 7.10 9.47
N LEU A 163 -8.46 6.09 8.67
CA LEU A 163 -7.40 5.15 9.01
C LEU A 163 -6.03 5.84 9.19
N ASP A 164 -5.71 6.83 8.37
CA ASP A 164 -4.46 7.60 8.47
C ASP A 164 -4.44 8.58 9.66
N VAL A 165 -5.60 8.90 10.21
CA VAL A 165 -5.72 9.68 11.45
C VAL A 165 -5.52 8.77 12.66
N VAL A 166 -6.20 7.62 12.74
CA VAL A 166 -6.14 6.77 13.95
C VAL A 166 -4.77 6.12 14.18
N VAL A 167 -4.00 5.87 13.12
CA VAL A 167 -2.65 5.29 13.26
C VAL A 167 -1.58 6.34 13.57
N ASP A 168 -1.92 7.62 13.49
CA ASP A 168 -1.06 8.75 13.82
C ASP A 168 -1.53 9.39 15.13
N ALA A 169 -0.82 9.13 16.22
CA ALA A 169 -1.20 9.63 17.54
C ALA A 169 -1.29 11.17 17.61
N GLN A 170 -0.54 11.90 16.78
CA GLN A 170 -0.58 13.37 16.75
C GLN A 170 -1.83 13.86 16.03
N LYS A 171 -2.19 13.27 14.89
CA LYS A 171 -3.46 13.59 14.21
C LYS A 171 -4.65 13.20 15.06
N LEU A 172 -4.64 11.99 15.63
CA LEU A 172 -5.73 11.49 16.47
C LEU A 172 -6.01 12.38 17.69
N ALA A 173 -4.99 12.99 18.29
CA ALA A 173 -5.16 13.92 19.41
C ALA A 173 -6.01 15.15 19.06
N THR A 174 -6.25 15.42 17.77
CA THR A 174 -7.08 16.53 17.30
C THR A 174 -8.56 16.16 17.11
N GLU A 175 -8.92 14.88 17.20
CA GLU A 175 -10.28 14.36 16.90
C GLU A 175 -11.33 14.58 18.03
N GLY A 176 -10.98 15.24 19.14
CA GLY A 176 -11.94 15.60 20.18
C GLY A 176 -12.71 14.40 20.77
N LEU A 177 -11.99 13.41 21.30
CA LEU A 177 -12.54 12.11 21.69
C LEU A 177 -12.91 11.97 23.18
N GLU A 178 -13.04 13.09 23.90
CA GLU A 178 -13.34 13.08 25.33
C GLU A 178 -14.70 12.42 25.62
N GLY A 179 -14.68 11.34 26.41
CA GLY A 179 -15.87 10.60 26.80
C GLY A 179 -16.51 9.78 25.68
N ALA A 180 -15.93 9.76 24.47
CA ALA A 180 -16.50 9.05 23.33
C ALA A 180 -16.40 7.51 23.47
N THR A 181 -17.34 6.79 22.87
CA THR A 181 -17.24 5.36 22.59
C THR A 181 -16.86 5.15 21.13
N VAL A 182 -15.75 4.45 20.88
CA VAL A 182 -15.21 4.25 19.52
C VAL A 182 -15.34 2.78 19.11
N ALA A 183 -16.09 2.53 18.03
CA ALA A 183 -16.14 1.24 17.37
C ALA A 183 -14.93 1.04 16.46
N VAL A 184 -14.27 -0.12 16.54
CA VAL A 184 -13.11 -0.45 15.69
C VAL A 184 -13.33 -1.79 15.01
N PHE A 185 -13.52 -1.79 13.69
CA PHE A 185 -13.74 -3.00 12.90
C PHE A 185 -12.42 -3.55 12.36
N GLY A 186 -12.13 -4.82 12.65
CA GLY A 186 -10.95 -5.53 12.16
C GLY A 186 -10.21 -6.26 13.29
N ALA A 187 -9.20 -7.05 12.91
CA ALA A 187 -8.37 -7.82 13.86
C ALA A 187 -6.93 -8.03 13.35
N SER A 188 -6.47 -7.17 12.45
CA SER A 188 -5.16 -7.30 11.78
C SER A 188 -4.19 -6.23 12.26
N HIS A 189 -3.05 -6.07 11.56
CA HIS A 189 -1.98 -5.16 11.97
C HIS A 189 -2.48 -3.74 12.26
N SER A 190 -3.22 -3.11 11.35
CA SER A 190 -3.73 -1.75 11.54
C SER A 190 -4.68 -1.63 12.73
N THR A 191 -5.46 -2.68 13.03
CA THR A 191 -6.29 -2.71 14.25
C THR A 191 -5.41 -2.63 15.49
N MET A 192 -4.33 -3.42 15.54
CA MET A 192 -3.42 -3.47 16.69
C MET A 192 -2.54 -2.22 16.83
N LEU A 193 -2.54 -1.33 15.82
CA LEU A 193 -1.99 0.03 15.92
C LEU A 193 -3.06 1.03 16.39
N ALA A 194 -4.28 0.93 15.86
CA ALA A 194 -5.38 1.83 16.20
C ALA A 194 -5.82 1.70 17.67
N LEU A 195 -5.89 0.48 18.20
CA LEU A 195 -6.35 0.22 19.56
C LEU A 195 -5.49 0.91 20.64
N PRO A 196 -4.15 0.75 20.69
CA PRO A 196 -3.33 1.49 21.64
C PRO A 196 -3.48 3.01 21.47
N ASN A 197 -3.44 3.52 20.23
CA ASN A 197 -3.57 4.96 19.99
C ASN A 197 -4.89 5.53 20.53
N LEU A 198 -6.01 4.83 20.34
CA LEU A 198 -7.32 5.22 20.89
C LEU A 198 -7.37 5.10 22.41
N LEU A 199 -6.75 4.07 22.98
CA LEU A 199 -6.70 3.90 24.43
C LEU A 199 -5.82 4.97 25.11
N ASP A 200 -4.88 5.58 24.40
CA ASP A 200 -4.12 6.72 24.91
C ASP A 200 -4.91 8.05 24.87
N GLN A 201 -6.08 8.07 24.21
CA GLN A 201 -7.00 9.22 24.20
C GLN A 201 -8.01 9.18 25.36
N PRO A 202 -8.66 10.31 25.71
CA PRO A 202 -9.66 10.38 26.77
C PRO A 202 -11.03 9.77 26.39
N VAL A 203 -11.05 8.69 25.62
CA VAL A 203 -12.27 7.93 25.28
C VAL A 203 -12.86 7.27 26.53
N ALA A 204 -14.19 7.17 26.60
CA ALA A 204 -14.84 6.37 27.63
C ALA A 204 -14.59 4.88 27.40
N LYS A 205 -14.67 4.44 26.13
CA LYS A 205 -14.61 3.03 25.76
C LYS A 205 -14.18 2.83 24.31
N VAL A 206 -13.47 1.73 24.05
CA VAL A 206 -13.18 1.24 22.69
C VAL A 206 -13.82 -0.13 22.54
N VAL A 207 -14.59 -0.35 21.47
CA VAL A 207 -15.21 -1.65 21.16
C VAL A 207 -14.60 -2.19 19.87
N ASN A 208 -13.80 -3.24 19.97
CA ASN A 208 -13.23 -3.91 18.81
C ASN A 208 -14.14 -5.04 18.30
N PHE A 209 -14.67 -4.86 17.09
CA PHE A 209 -15.48 -5.85 16.38
C PHE A 209 -14.61 -6.70 15.45
N TYR A 210 -14.71 -8.03 15.58
CA TYR A 210 -13.85 -8.97 14.85
C TYR A 210 -14.59 -10.24 14.38
N GLN A 211 -14.07 -10.84 13.30
CA GLN A 211 -14.62 -12.07 12.70
C GLN A 211 -13.80 -13.33 13.02
N HIS A 212 -12.50 -13.17 13.28
CA HIS A 212 -11.58 -14.29 13.44
C HIS A 212 -10.60 -14.03 14.59
N PRO A 213 -10.07 -15.09 15.23
CA PRO A 213 -8.96 -14.97 16.15
C PRO A 213 -7.75 -14.27 15.51
N LEU A 214 -6.92 -13.68 16.35
CA LEU A 214 -5.68 -13.06 15.87
C LEU A 214 -4.76 -14.10 15.23
N ARG A 215 -4.11 -13.71 14.14
CA ARG A 215 -3.07 -14.50 13.47
C ARG A 215 -1.72 -13.82 13.67
N TYR A 216 -0.70 -14.61 13.92
CA TYR A 216 0.67 -14.13 14.13
C TYR A 216 1.57 -14.67 13.05
N ALA A 217 2.45 -13.84 12.50
CA ALA A 217 3.44 -14.32 11.57
C ALA A 217 4.45 -15.20 12.29
N VAL A 218 4.86 -16.30 11.65
CA VAL A 218 5.85 -17.23 12.19
C VAL A 218 6.98 -17.36 11.18
N GLU A 219 8.18 -16.96 11.58
CA GLU A 219 9.35 -16.98 10.72
C GLU A 219 10.00 -18.36 10.73
N PHE A 220 10.30 -18.87 9.53
CA PHE A 220 11.06 -20.08 9.28
C PHE A 220 12.33 -19.73 8.49
N GLU A 221 13.18 -20.72 8.25
CA GLU A 221 14.33 -20.54 7.38
C GLU A 221 13.86 -20.29 5.92
N GLY A 222 14.03 -19.05 5.46
CA GLY A 222 13.74 -18.65 4.07
C GLY A 222 12.28 -18.32 3.75
N TRP A 223 11.35 -18.42 4.70
CA TRP A 223 9.94 -18.03 4.51
C TRP A 223 9.23 -17.71 5.83
N THR A 224 8.05 -17.12 5.74
CA THR A 224 7.23 -16.73 6.89
C THR A 224 5.81 -17.24 6.67
N LEU A 225 5.23 -17.93 7.65
CA LEU A 225 3.82 -18.29 7.67
C LEU A 225 2.98 -17.06 8.04
N PHE A 226 1.87 -16.84 7.34
CA PHE A 226 1.05 -15.62 7.46
C PHE A 226 1.89 -14.35 7.26
N ASP A 227 2.71 -14.32 6.21
CA ASP A 227 3.65 -13.23 5.96
C ASP A 227 2.94 -11.92 5.67
N ASP A 228 1.83 -11.96 4.95
CA ASP A 228 1.04 -10.78 4.60
C ASP A 228 -0.13 -10.53 5.55
N THR A 229 -0.61 -11.56 6.26
CA THR A 229 -1.83 -11.47 7.09
C THR A 229 -1.60 -11.58 8.59
N GLY A 230 -0.42 -12.03 9.03
CA GLY A 230 -0.07 -12.21 10.43
C GLY A 230 0.47 -10.94 11.09
N LEU A 231 0.17 -10.77 12.38
CA LEU A 231 0.75 -9.73 13.21
C LEU A 231 2.25 -9.94 13.39
N LYS A 232 3.02 -8.85 13.33
CA LYS A 232 4.49 -8.79 13.50
C LYS A 232 4.90 -7.62 14.39
N GLY A 233 6.16 -7.62 14.81
CA GLY A 233 6.80 -6.49 15.51
C GLY A 233 6.00 -5.98 16.71
N HIS A 234 5.90 -4.66 16.82
CA HIS A 234 5.22 -3.99 17.93
C HIS A 234 3.74 -4.37 18.05
N ALA A 235 3.02 -4.43 16.93
CA ALA A 235 1.61 -4.81 16.90
C ALA A 235 1.38 -6.23 17.46
N ALA A 236 2.24 -7.19 17.11
CA ALA A 236 2.18 -8.54 17.67
C ALA A 236 2.47 -8.55 19.18
N ALA A 237 3.49 -7.81 19.62
CA ALA A 237 3.83 -7.73 21.04
C ALA A 237 2.69 -7.11 21.87
N TRP A 238 2.09 -6.03 21.36
CA TRP A 238 0.95 -5.38 21.99
C TRP A 238 -0.26 -6.32 22.08
N ALA A 239 -0.59 -7.00 20.98
CA ALA A 239 -1.70 -7.93 20.92
C ALA A 239 -1.55 -9.11 21.89
N ARG A 240 -0.35 -9.72 21.97
CA ARG A 240 -0.09 -10.81 22.92
C ARG A 240 -0.27 -10.38 24.37
N LYS A 241 0.14 -9.15 24.71
CA LYS A 241 0.02 -8.61 26.06
C LYS A 241 -1.42 -8.26 26.43
N ASN A 242 -2.12 -7.58 25.51
CA ASN A 242 -3.38 -6.89 25.81
C ASN A 242 -4.60 -7.63 25.30
N VAL A 243 -4.52 -8.32 24.16
CA VAL A 243 -5.67 -9.01 23.57
C VAL A 243 -5.69 -10.48 23.97
N ASP A 244 -4.56 -11.18 23.82
CA ASP A 244 -4.45 -12.58 24.25
C ASP A 244 -4.17 -12.73 25.75
N GLY A 245 -3.60 -11.68 26.34
CA GLY A 245 -3.28 -11.59 27.76
C GLY A 245 -4.41 -10.95 28.57
N ARG A 246 -4.13 -9.79 29.17
CA ARG A 246 -5.13 -9.05 29.96
C ARG A 246 -5.69 -7.90 29.15
N LEU A 247 -6.99 -7.96 28.88
CA LEU A 247 -7.71 -6.89 28.20
C LEU A 247 -7.66 -5.58 29.01
N PRO A 248 -7.27 -4.45 28.39
CA PRO A 248 -7.35 -3.14 29.03
C PRO A 248 -8.78 -2.83 29.47
N ASP A 249 -8.96 -2.18 30.62
CA ASP A 249 -10.28 -1.99 31.24
C ASP A 249 -11.26 -1.21 30.34
N ARG A 250 -10.75 -0.29 29.49
CA ARG A 250 -11.56 0.47 28.52
C ARG A 250 -11.75 -0.20 27.15
N LEU A 251 -11.12 -1.36 26.92
CA LEU A 251 -11.26 -2.11 25.68
C LEU A 251 -12.24 -3.27 25.88
N GLN A 252 -13.26 -3.32 25.04
CA GLN A 252 -14.13 -4.49 24.90
C GLN A 252 -13.92 -5.11 23.52
N ARG A 253 -13.94 -6.44 23.42
CA ARG A 253 -13.96 -7.16 22.15
C ARG A 253 -15.31 -7.82 21.94
N CYS A 254 -15.83 -7.76 20.73
CA CYS A 254 -17.11 -8.33 20.34
C CYS A 254 -16.94 -9.10 19.03
N HIS A 255 -17.29 -10.39 19.03
CA HIS A 255 -17.41 -11.13 17.78
C HIS A 255 -18.59 -10.56 16.98
N VAL A 256 -18.51 -10.52 15.65
CA VAL A 256 -19.61 -9.95 14.84
C VAL A 256 -20.91 -10.74 14.95
N ASP A 257 -20.84 -12.02 15.29
CA ASP A 257 -22.01 -12.88 15.51
C ASP A 257 -22.51 -12.89 16.97
N ASP A 258 -21.92 -12.08 17.86
CA ASP A 258 -22.38 -11.96 19.25
C ASP A 258 -23.73 -11.23 19.29
N ALA A 259 -24.68 -11.72 20.11
CA ALA A 259 -26.01 -11.14 20.23
C ALA A 259 -26.02 -9.66 20.70
N ARG A 260 -24.91 -9.19 21.28
CA ARG A 260 -24.73 -7.81 21.73
C ARG A 260 -24.18 -6.88 20.64
N PHE A 261 -23.90 -7.38 19.43
CA PHE A 261 -23.28 -6.61 18.35
C PHE A 261 -24.03 -5.29 18.09
N ASP A 262 -25.34 -5.37 17.82
CA ASP A 262 -26.16 -4.19 17.50
C ASP A 262 -26.25 -3.22 18.68
N GLU A 263 -26.35 -3.75 19.91
CA GLU A 263 -26.40 -2.93 21.12
C GLU A 263 -25.10 -2.14 21.31
N LEU A 264 -23.94 -2.81 21.21
CA LEU A 264 -22.64 -2.18 21.41
C LEU A 264 -22.30 -1.21 20.29
N LEU A 265 -22.68 -1.52 19.05
CA LEU A 265 -22.51 -0.62 17.93
C LEU A 265 -23.40 0.61 18.07
N GLY A 266 -24.66 0.44 18.50
CA GLY A 266 -25.60 1.54 18.74
C GLY A 266 -25.21 2.47 19.91
N GLN A 267 -24.30 2.03 20.79
CA GLN A 267 -23.70 2.84 21.86
C GLN A 267 -22.46 3.62 21.41
N SER A 268 -21.98 3.42 20.18
CA SER A 268 -20.76 4.06 19.69
C SER A 268 -21.05 5.44 19.11
N ASP A 269 -20.12 6.37 19.28
CA ASP A 269 -20.17 7.73 18.72
C ASP A 269 -19.32 7.84 17.43
N HIS A 270 -18.20 7.11 17.42
CA HIS A 270 -17.22 7.12 16.35
C HIS A 270 -16.94 5.70 15.84
N VAL A 271 -16.39 5.61 14.64
CA VAL A 271 -16.03 4.34 14.01
C VAL A 271 -14.69 4.43 13.28
N VAL A 272 -13.91 3.36 13.36
CA VAL A 272 -12.67 3.15 12.64
C VAL A 272 -12.77 1.85 11.84
N TYR A 273 -12.47 1.91 10.55
CA TYR A 273 -12.42 0.73 9.68
C TYR A 273 -10.98 0.30 9.41
N THR A 274 -10.65 -0.92 9.86
CA THR A 274 -9.38 -1.60 9.54
C THR A 274 -9.64 -2.90 8.78
N VAL A 275 -10.52 -2.83 7.78
CA VAL A 275 -11.09 -4.00 7.07
C VAL A 275 -10.49 -4.23 5.68
N GLY A 276 -9.26 -3.76 5.48
CA GLY A 276 -8.50 -3.91 4.24
C GLY A 276 -8.63 -2.73 3.30
N PHE A 277 -8.09 -2.90 2.09
CA PHE A 277 -7.99 -1.87 1.07
C PHE A 277 -8.71 -2.28 -0.22
N GLU A 278 -9.14 -1.31 -1.01
CA GLU A 278 -9.66 -1.52 -2.36
C GLU A 278 -8.83 -0.76 -3.40
N PRO A 279 -8.52 -1.37 -4.55
CA PRO A 279 -7.75 -0.71 -5.60
C PRO A 279 -8.41 0.58 -6.07
N ARG A 280 -7.59 1.62 -6.28
CA ARG A 280 -8.02 2.81 -7.02
C ARG A 280 -8.37 2.43 -8.44
N ARG A 281 -9.14 3.28 -9.12
CA ARG A 281 -9.66 3.00 -10.46
C ARG A 281 -9.27 4.09 -11.43
N VAL A 282 -8.99 3.68 -12.66
CA VAL A 282 -8.89 4.53 -13.84
C VAL A 282 -9.96 4.04 -14.81
N ASP A 283 -10.71 4.95 -15.44
CA ASP A 283 -11.75 4.55 -16.37
C ASP A 283 -11.15 3.85 -17.60
N ALA A 284 -11.74 2.73 -18.00
CA ALA A 284 -11.29 1.94 -19.14
C ALA A 284 -12.51 1.24 -19.77
N PRO A 285 -13.39 2.00 -20.45
CA PRO A 285 -14.72 1.53 -20.82
C PRO A 285 -14.70 0.32 -21.74
N GLN A 286 -13.62 0.10 -22.50
CA GLN A 286 -13.45 -1.06 -23.37
C GLN A 286 -13.26 -2.40 -22.62
N TRP A 287 -12.86 -2.36 -21.35
CA TRP A 287 -12.43 -3.54 -20.60
C TRP A 287 -13.22 -3.80 -19.32
N GLY A 288 -14.10 -2.88 -18.92
CA GLY A 288 -14.85 -2.98 -17.66
C GLY A 288 -13.91 -2.99 -16.44
N PRO A 289 -14.18 -3.78 -15.40
CA PRO A 289 -13.30 -3.87 -14.23
C PRO A 289 -11.91 -4.41 -14.61
N LEU A 290 -10.88 -3.58 -14.41
CA LEU A 290 -9.49 -3.95 -14.66
C LEU A 290 -9.01 -4.96 -13.62
N ARG A 291 -8.94 -6.24 -14.01
CA ARG A 291 -8.41 -7.34 -13.18
C ARG A 291 -7.10 -7.80 -13.78
N HIS A 292 -6.06 -7.97 -12.96
CA HIS A 292 -4.81 -8.56 -13.42
C HIS A 292 -4.79 -10.07 -13.20
N ASP A 293 -4.00 -10.77 -14.00
CA ASP A 293 -3.51 -12.10 -13.66
C ASP A 293 -2.42 -11.98 -12.59
N PRO A 294 -2.59 -12.51 -11.36
CA PRO A 294 -1.62 -12.36 -10.29
C PRO A 294 -0.26 -13.04 -10.53
N ALA A 295 -0.16 -13.93 -11.51
CA ALA A 295 1.09 -14.64 -11.82
C ALA A 295 1.97 -13.88 -12.81
N ASN A 296 1.38 -13.01 -13.65
CA ASN A 296 2.12 -12.29 -14.69
C ASN A 296 1.79 -10.79 -14.78
N GLY A 297 0.82 -10.27 -14.02
CA GLY A 297 0.47 -8.86 -13.97
C GLY A 297 -0.24 -8.30 -15.21
N ILE A 298 -0.63 -9.13 -16.18
CA ILE A 298 -1.33 -8.68 -17.39
C ILE A 298 -2.80 -8.38 -17.05
N ILE A 299 -3.29 -7.23 -17.53
CA ILE A 299 -4.70 -6.81 -17.44
C ILE A 299 -5.36 -6.90 -18.83
N ALA A 300 -4.68 -6.36 -19.85
CA ALA A 300 -5.11 -6.37 -21.25
C ALA A 300 -3.87 -6.27 -22.17
N PRO A 301 -4.00 -6.37 -23.51
CA PRO A 301 -2.87 -6.18 -24.43
C PRO A 301 -2.12 -4.87 -24.16
N GLY A 302 -0.84 -4.97 -23.80
CA GLY A 302 0.02 -3.86 -23.37
C GLY A 302 -0.46 -3.06 -22.14
N LEU A 303 -1.39 -3.59 -21.34
CA LEU A 303 -1.81 -3.00 -20.06
C LEU A 303 -1.48 -3.97 -18.92
N PHE A 304 -0.70 -3.48 -17.96
CA PHE A 304 -0.18 -4.27 -16.85
C PHE A 304 -0.51 -3.63 -15.51
N GLY A 305 -0.46 -4.42 -14.43
CA GLY A 305 -0.73 -3.97 -13.08
C GLY A 305 0.33 -4.46 -12.09
N VAL A 306 0.69 -3.60 -11.15
CA VAL A 306 1.60 -3.91 -10.04
C VAL A 306 1.21 -3.14 -8.77
N GLY A 307 1.71 -3.60 -7.61
CA GLY A 307 1.51 -2.91 -6.34
C GLY A 307 0.27 -3.37 -5.59
N ILE A 308 -0.13 -2.63 -4.56
CA ILE A 308 -1.31 -2.98 -3.73
C ILE A 308 -2.62 -3.05 -4.54
N ALA A 309 -2.71 -2.31 -5.65
CA ALA A 309 -3.85 -2.37 -6.56
C ALA A 309 -3.93 -3.70 -7.32
N PHE A 310 -2.76 -4.26 -7.66
CA PHE A 310 -2.60 -5.45 -8.50
C PHE A 310 -1.51 -6.37 -7.91
N PRO A 311 -1.72 -6.92 -6.70
CA PRO A 311 -0.68 -7.60 -5.97
C PRO A 311 -0.37 -8.97 -6.60
N GLY A 312 0.92 -9.33 -6.59
CA GLY A 312 1.32 -10.71 -6.87
C GLY A 312 0.70 -11.70 -5.89
N HIS A 313 0.70 -12.97 -6.26
CA HIS A 313 0.16 -14.05 -5.44
C HIS A 313 1.22 -15.14 -5.21
N ARG A 314 1.28 -15.68 -3.99
CA ARG A 314 2.17 -16.80 -3.66
C ARG A 314 1.47 -17.80 -2.77
N VAL A 315 1.81 -19.06 -2.99
CA VAL A 315 1.46 -20.18 -2.12
C VAL A 315 2.70 -20.56 -1.31
N ASP A 316 2.56 -20.62 0.00
CA ASP A 316 3.62 -21.01 0.91
C ASP A 316 3.76 -22.56 0.98
N PRO A 317 4.80 -23.09 1.66
CA PRO A 317 5.01 -24.54 1.76
C PRO A 317 3.87 -25.33 2.42
N THR A 318 2.95 -24.68 3.13
CA THR A 318 1.78 -25.30 3.77
C THR A 318 0.57 -25.35 2.85
N GLY A 319 0.67 -24.78 1.64
CA GLY A 319 -0.45 -24.62 0.71
C GLY A 319 -1.30 -23.39 1.00
N HIS A 320 -0.90 -22.55 1.96
CA HIS A 320 -1.61 -21.31 2.26
C HIS A 320 -1.24 -20.23 1.25
N ALA A 321 -2.24 -19.55 0.74
CA ALA A 321 -2.13 -18.66 -0.41
C ALA A 321 -2.40 -17.21 0.01
N GLU A 322 -1.51 -16.29 -0.34
CA GLU A 322 -1.58 -14.89 0.07
C GLU A 322 -1.27 -13.93 -1.08
N HIS A 323 -1.99 -12.80 -1.08
CA HIS A 323 -1.60 -11.63 -1.86
C HIS A 323 -0.42 -10.95 -1.21
N ARG A 324 0.54 -10.54 -2.04
CA ARG A 324 1.84 -10.04 -1.60
C ARG A 324 1.88 -8.53 -1.68
N VAL A 325 1.84 -7.85 -0.53
CA VAL A 325 1.87 -6.39 -0.46
C VAL A 325 3.04 -5.93 0.38
N GLY A 326 3.99 -5.24 -0.25
CA GLY A 326 5.19 -4.72 0.39
C GLY A 326 6.27 -4.41 -0.64
N LEU A 327 7.18 -3.51 -0.29
CA LEU A 327 8.18 -2.96 -1.22
C LEU A 327 9.01 -4.07 -1.90
N GLU A 328 9.65 -4.92 -1.11
CA GLU A 328 10.41 -6.06 -1.63
C GLU A 328 9.56 -6.98 -2.52
N LYS A 329 8.29 -7.18 -2.15
CA LYS A 329 7.37 -8.04 -2.89
C LYS A 329 6.99 -7.44 -4.24
N PHE A 330 6.84 -6.12 -4.33
CA PHE A 330 6.63 -5.43 -5.61
C PHE A 330 7.84 -5.60 -6.53
N MET A 331 9.06 -5.53 -5.99
CA MET A 331 10.25 -5.77 -6.79
C MET A 331 10.33 -7.21 -7.30
N GLN A 332 10.08 -8.19 -6.43
CA GLN A 332 10.02 -9.60 -6.82
C GLN A 332 8.93 -9.88 -7.88
N GLN A 333 7.78 -9.21 -7.76
CA GLN A 333 6.73 -9.29 -8.78
C GLN A 333 7.22 -8.73 -10.12
N LEU A 334 7.90 -7.58 -10.13
CA LEU A 334 8.46 -6.98 -11.34
C LEU A 334 9.55 -7.85 -11.97
N ASP A 335 10.40 -8.48 -11.17
CA ASP A 335 11.44 -9.39 -11.67
C ASP A 335 10.86 -10.58 -12.44
N GLN A 336 9.71 -11.08 -11.98
CA GLN A 336 8.98 -12.14 -12.66
C GLN A 336 8.20 -11.62 -13.88
N CYS A 337 7.54 -10.48 -13.76
CA CYS A 337 6.55 -10.03 -14.74
C CYS A 337 7.17 -9.22 -15.89
N LEU A 338 8.14 -8.34 -15.61
CA LEU A 338 8.66 -7.39 -16.61
C LEU A 338 9.32 -8.07 -17.83
N PRO A 339 10.07 -9.19 -17.69
CA PRO A 339 10.57 -9.95 -18.86
C PRO A 339 9.46 -10.45 -19.80
N ILE A 340 8.27 -10.73 -19.25
CA ILE A 340 7.08 -11.12 -20.02
C ILE A 340 6.48 -9.89 -20.70
N TRP A 341 6.29 -8.80 -19.95
CA TRP A 341 5.67 -7.57 -20.46
C TRP A 341 6.44 -6.98 -21.65
N LEU A 342 7.78 -7.00 -21.59
CA LEU A 342 8.67 -6.53 -22.65
C LEU A 342 8.52 -7.30 -23.98
N ARG A 343 7.90 -8.49 -23.96
CA ARG A 343 7.63 -9.33 -25.14
C ARG A 343 6.16 -9.39 -25.53
N TYR A 344 5.26 -9.09 -24.60
CA TYR A 344 3.81 -9.26 -24.78
C TYR A 344 3.25 -8.17 -25.71
N GLY A 345 3.44 -6.89 -25.36
CA GLY A 345 3.04 -5.73 -26.17
C GLY A 345 1.57 -5.65 -26.60
N THR A 346 1.15 -4.50 -27.14
CA THR A 346 -0.10 -4.33 -27.90
C THR A 346 0.03 -4.81 -29.34
#